data_AF-A0A370PEF4-F1
#
_entry.id   AF-A0A370PEF4-F1
#
_cell.length_a   1.000
_cell.length_b   1.000
_cell.length_c   1.000
_cell.angle_alpha   90.00
_cell.angle_beta   90.00
_cell.angle_gamma   90.00
#
_symmetry.space_group_name_H-M   'P 1'
#
loop_
_entity.id
_entity.type
_entity.pdbx_description
1 polymer ?
#
loop_
_entity_poly.entity_id
_entity_poly.type
_entity_poly.pdbx_seq_one_letter_code
_entity_poly.pdbx_strand_id
1 'polypeptide(L)'
;MEKLRTSSTSTMPDGITIYERGTGPWMESGASLLELDLEHPKNSFLIFSKRQTLNETKYLRLFTDEFQPVISKDINGSLFCDDILDENDKPIKHVSWACYKIKHVRDPHTYEWIQTTAFVTWYPETQIQVVFIVDHPEPPSELVAILPTTQADSNPYVWHAVIATTMIGVCDNSFWALRDLVRTTEKSRVDVNSLTPDFFPHLHDIARHVFHSNETLEVAEHTMQCLVEEQVRSYELYPNVNKGEWLQNKRNLLRRAKNFHSLKIRSRSLSERLHNEINLGFNLVSQRFGHDAKSDSAMMRTVAIVSMVYLPGTFVSGLFGTNFFDYDNGHEVMTSSFWIYWAITIPLTLITMFVWACWHYYPRKRVVADQRQRMSTFVEGQV
;
A
#
# COMPACT_ATOMS: atom_id res chain seq x y z
N MET A 1 -42.71 13.34 16.80
CA MET A 1 -42.42 14.37 17.82
C MET A 1 -41.16 13.86 18.50
N GLU A 2 -39.98 14.37 18.17
CA GLU A 2 -39.47 15.67 18.60
C GLU A 2 -38.38 16.13 17.62
N LYS A 3 -38.61 17.28 16.97
CA LYS A 3 -37.64 17.96 16.09
C LYS A 3 -36.63 18.67 16.97
N LEU A 4 -35.39 18.20 17.01
CA LEU A 4 -34.28 18.93 17.62
C LEU A 4 -33.41 19.58 16.54
N ARG A 5 -33.72 20.88 16.35
CA ARG A 5 -32.89 21.98 15.85
C ARG A 5 -31.62 21.59 15.09
N THR A 6 -31.73 21.62 13.77
CA THR A 6 -30.62 21.95 12.89
C THR A 6 -30.17 23.39 13.21
N SER A 7 -29.03 23.55 13.88
CA SER A 7 -28.31 24.82 13.84
C SER A 7 -27.85 25.03 12.41
N SER A 8 -28.39 26.04 11.76
CA SER A 8 -27.96 26.50 10.45
C SER A 8 -26.51 27.00 10.53
N THR A 9 -25.56 26.12 10.23
CA THR A 9 -24.21 26.54 9.83
C THR A 9 -24.34 27.27 8.50
N SER A 10 -24.21 28.59 8.53
CA SER A 10 -24.06 29.40 7.33
C SER A 10 -22.77 28.97 6.63
N THR A 11 -22.91 28.10 5.64
CA THR A 11 -21.82 27.76 4.74
C THR A 11 -21.44 29.01 3.96
N MET A 12 -20.27 29.57 4.28
CA MET A 12 -19.68 30.68 3.53
C MET A 12 -19.48 30.27 2.05
N PRO A 13 -19.55 31.21 1.08
CA PRO A 13 -19.68 30.87 -0.34
C PRO A 13 -18.50 30.11 -0.96
N ASP A 14 -17.31 30.16 -0.34
CA ASP A 14 -16.05 29.72 -0.98
C ASP A 14 -15.37 28.51 -0.30
N GLY A 15 -16.01 27.88 0.69
CA GLY A 15 -15.39 26.75 1.41
C GLY A 15 -14.17 27.12 2.27
N ILE A 16 -13.99 28.41 2.55
CA ILE A 16 -13.00 28.98 3.48
C ILE A 16 -13.71 29.32 4.79
N THR A 17 -13.10 28.97 5.91
CA THR A 17 -13.57 29.33 7.26
C THR A 17 -12.46 30.07 7.99
N ILE A 18 -12.75 31.26 8.49
CA ILE A 18 -11.75 32.13 9.14
C ILE A 18 -12.12 32.27 10.61
N TYR A 19 -11.14 32.09 11.47
CA TYR A 19 -11.21 32.43 12.87
C TYR A 19 -10.23 33.55 13.17
N GLU A 20 -10.67 34.51 13.96
CA GLU A 20 -9.88 35.67 14.37
C GLU A 20 -9.71 35.65 15.89
N ARG A 21 -8.53 36.10 16.33
CA ARG A 21 -8.21 36.21 17.75
C ARG A 21 -7.40 37.47 18.04
N GLY A 22 -7.97 38.30 18.91
CA GLY A 22 -7.25 39.34 19.66
C GLY A 22 -6.73 38.76 20.98
N THR A 23 -7.32 39.15 22.11
CA THR A 23 -6.93 38.67 23.46
C THR A 23 -7.80 37.53 24.02
N GLY A 24 -8.87 37.14 23.31
CA GLY A 24 -9.87 36.15 23.73
C GLY A 24 -9.74 34.78 23.06
N PRO A 25 -10.79 33.93 23.09
CA PRO A 25 -10.83 32.70 22.30
C PRO A 25 -10.91 33.00 20.79
N TRP A 26 -10.64 31.98 19.96
CA TRP A 26 -10.88 32.05 18.52
C TRP A 26 -12.37 32.25 18.25
N MET A 27 -12.71 33.31 17.52
CA MET A 27 -14.07 33.60 17.10
C MET A 27 -14.17 33.49 15.59
N GLU A 28 -15.20 32.80 15.10
CA GLU A 28 -15.45 32.71 13.66
C GLU A 28 -15.72 34.11 13.10
N SER A 29 -15.00 34.48 12.04
CA SER A 29 -15.09 35.77 11.38
C SER A 29 -15.89 35.64 10.10
N GLY A 30 -16.73 36.65 9.84
CA GLY A 30 -17.52 36.76 8.62
C GLY A 30 -16.76 37.32 7.42
N ALA A 31 -15.48 37.68 7.60
CA ALA A 31 -14.68 38.39 6.60
C ALA A 31 -14.31 37.52 5.39
N SER A 32 -14.10 38.16 4.24
CA SER A 32 -13.49 37.49 3.08
C SER A 32 -11.98 37.43 3.22
N LEU A 33 -11.35 36.34 2.76
CA LEU A 33 -9.89 36.18 2.80
C LEU A 33 -9.14 37.32 2.08
N LEU A 34 -9.71 37.87 1.01
CA LEU A 34 -9.10 38.96 0.23
C LEU A 34 -9.24 40.33 0.90
N GLU A 35 -10.08 40.46 1.92
CA GLU A 35 -10.27 41.70 2.68
C GLU A 35 -9.32 41.78 3.88
N LEU A 36 -8.64 40.68 4.22
CA LEU A 36 -7.69 40.62 5.32
C LEU A 36 -6.32 41.15 4.91
N ASP A 37 -5.74 42.02 5.74
CA ASP A 37 -4.32 42.39 5.62
C ASP A 37 -3.46 41.29 6.27
N LEU A 38 -2.98 40.36 5.43
CA LEU A 38 -2.13 39.25 5.87
C LEU A 38 -0.64 39.64 5.93
N GLU A 39 -0.24 40.77 5.35
CA GLU A 39 1.14 41.23 5.38
C GLU A 39 1.45 42.01 6.66
N HIS A 40 0.49 42.80 7.14
CA HIS A 40 0.59 43.59 8.37
C HIS A 40 -0.62 43.34 9.29
N PRO A 41 -0.81 42.08 9.75
CA PRO A 41 -1.99 41.71 10.51
C PRO A 41 -2.03 42.42 11.88
N LYS A 42 -3.22 42.90 12.27
CA LYS A 42 -3.49 43.48 13.60
C LYS A 42 -3.93 42.43 14.63
N ASN A 43 -4.52 41.33 14.15
CA ASN A 43 -5.02 40.22 14.94
C ASN A 43 -4.47 38.91 14.39
N SER A 44 -4.48 37.87 15.20
CA SER A 44 -4.10 36.53 14.74
C SER A 44 -5.24 35.88 13.98
N PHE A 45 -4.93 35.18 12.90
CA PHE A 45 -5.90 34.52 12.02
C PHE A 45 -5.60 33.03 11.91
N LEU A 46 -6.67 32.23 11.94
CA LEU A 46 -6.65 30.80 11.68
C LEU A 46 -7.64 30.51 10.55
N ILE A 47 -7.13 30.03 9.43
CA ILE A 47 -7.84 29.97 8.16
C ILE A 47 -7.88 28.52 7.71
N PHE A 48 -9.08 27.97 7.59
CA PHE A 48 -9.31 26.64 7.05
C PHE A 48 -9.76 26.76 5.61
N SER A 49 -9.18 25.94 4.72
CA SER A 49 -9.57 25.93 3.31
C SER A 49 -9.35 24.56 2.68
N LYS A 50 -9.96 24.36 1.51
CA LYS A 50 -9.57 23.29 0.61
C LYS A 50 -8.50 23.75 -0.37
N ARG A 51 -7.66 22.83 -0.80
CA ARG A 51 -6.59 23.09 -1.77
C ARG A 51 -7.14 23.52 -3.12
N GLN A 52 -8.26 22.94 -3.53
CA GLN A 52 -8.97 23.29 -4.76
C GLN A 52 -9.37 24.77 -4.78
N THR A 53 -9.87 25.30 -3.66
CA THR A 53 -10.20 26.72 -3.52
C THR A 53 -8.95 27.60 -3.62
N LEU A 54 -7.87 27.28 -2.87
CA LEU A 54 -6.65 28.11 -2.86
C LEU A 54 -5.88 28.09 -4.19
N ASN A 55 -6.16 27.12 -5.07
CA ASN A 55 -5.53 27.03 -6.39
C ASN A 55 -6.07 28.07 -7.39
N GLU A 56 -7.09 28.85 -7.03
CA GLU A 56 -7.49 30.00 -7.82
C GLU A 56 -6.41 31.09 -7.79
N THR A 57 -6.15 31.72 -8.94
CA THR A 57 -5.08 32.72 -9.10
C THR A 57 -5.16 33.88 -8.09
N LYS A 58 -6.37 34.23 -7.65
CA LYS A 58 -6.59 35.31 -6.67
C LYS A 58 -6.03 34.96 -5.28
N TYR A 59 -6.06 33.69 -4.88
CA TYR A 59 -5.53 33.23 -3.59
C TYR A 59 -4.09 32.73 -3.68
N LEU A 60 -3.70 32.13 -4.81
CA LEU A 60 -2.36 31.57 -4.99
C LEU A 60 -1.24 32.62 -4.80
N ARG A 61 -1.53 33.89 -5.16
CA ARG A 61 -0.62 35.04 -4.98
C ARG A 61 -0.34 35.40 -3.52
N LEU A 62 -1.11 34.87 -2.57
CA LEU A 62 -0.90 35.11 -1.13
C LEU A 62 0.24 34.25 -0.56
N PHE A 63 0.74 33.28 -1.33
CA PHE A 63 1.73 32.32 -0.87
C PHE A 63 3.05 32.44 -1.64
N THR A 64 4.14 32.02 -1.00
CA THR A 64 5.48 32.01 -1.62
C THR A 64 5.57 30.99 -2.76
N ASP A 65 6.49 31.21 -3.69
CA ASP A 65 6.70 30.32 -4.84
C ASP A 65 7.04 28.88 -4.42
N GLU A 66 7.69 28.70 -3.27
CA GLU A 66 8.00 27.39 -2.68
C GLU A 66 6.74 26.65 -2.19
N PHE A 67 5.69 27.38 -1.79
CA PHE A 67 4.45 26.79 -1.29
C PHE A 67 3.43 26.48 -2.40
N GLN A 68 3.46 27.21 -3.52
CA GLN A 68 2.51 27.00 -4.62
C GLN A 68 2.44 25.54 -5.12
N PRO A 69 3.54 24.75 -5.20
CA PRO A 69 3.49 23.34 -5.52
C PRO A 69 2.66 22.50 -4.53
N VAL A 70 2.65 22.86 -3.24
CA VAL A 70 1.87 22.17 -2.21
C VAL A 70 0.36 22.34 -2.46
N ILE A 71 -0.04 23.48 -3.01
CA ILE A 71 -1.43 23.75 -3.40
C ILE A 71 -1.76 23.15 -4.77
N SER A 72 -0.87 23.28 -5.75
CA SER A 72 -1.21 22.94 -7.14
C SER A 72 -0.98 21.47 -7.48
N LYS A 73 -0.06 20.79 -6.81
CA LYS A 73 0.38 19.42 -7.13
C LYS A 73 0.01 18.42 -6.03
N ASP A 74 0.05 17.14 -6.42
CA ASP A 74 -0.06 16.01 -5.51
C ASP A 74 1.34 15.60 -5.02
N ILE A 75 1.66 15.81 -3.74
CA ILE A 75 2.99 15.59 -3.16
C ILE A 75 2.93 14.65 -1.95
N ASN A 76 3.98 13.87 -1.71
CA ASN A 76 4.01 12.89 -0.61
C ASN A 76 4.20 13.49 0.79
N GLY A 77 4.46 14.79 0.85
CA GLY A 77 4.81 15.53 2.06
C GLY A 77 6.12 16.29 1.86
N SER A 78 6.26 17.39 2.57
CA SER A 78 7.44 18.26 2.51
C SER A 78 7.38 19.25 3.68
N LEU A 79 8.48 19.98 3.87
CA LEU A 79 8.67 21.00 4.89
C LEU A 79 9.38 22.19 4.28
N PHE A 80 9.06 23.37 4.78
CA PHE A 80 9.86 24.57 4.63
C PHE A 80 9.81 25.37 5.93
N CYS A 81 10.94 25.95 6.30
CA CYS A 81 11.06 26.89 7.40
C CYS A 81 12.04 27.97 6.97
N ASP A 82 11.65 29.23 7.13
CA ASP A 82 12.50 30.37 6.86
C ASP A 82 12.23 31.50 7.87
N ASP A 83 13.29 32.22 8.21
CA ASP A 83 13.27 33.34 9.13
C ASP A 83 13.75 34.58 8.37
N ILE A 84 12.85 35.52 8.11
CA ILE A 84 13.15 36.78 7.44
C ILE A 84 13.71 37.74 8.48
N LEU A 85 14.91 38.25 8.23
CA LEU A 85 15.65 39.16 9.10
C LEU A 85 15.65 40.58 8.53
N ASP A 86 15.78 41.59 9.40
CA ASP A 86 16.08 42.96 9.01
C ASP A 86 17.59 43.18 8.75
N GLU A 87 17.97 44.42 8.44
CA GLU A 87 19.37 44.81 8.19
C GLU A 87 20.30 44.64 9.42
N ASN A 88 19.73 44.43 10.62
CA ASN A 88 20.45 44.25 11.88
C ASN A 88 20.40 42.79 12.39
N ASP A 89 20.13 41.83 11.51
CA ASP A 89 19.97 40.41 11.82
C ASP A 89 18.85 40.10 12.84
N LYS A 90 17.87 41.01 12.99
CA LYS A 90 16.73 40.81 13.87
C LYS A 90 15.59 40.14 13.11
N PRO A 91 14.98 39.06 13.65
CA PRO A 91 13.91 38.37 12.95
C PRO A 91 12.61 39.18 12.96
N ILE A 92 12.11 39.51 11.78
CA ILE A 92 10.88 40.28 11.56
C ILE A 92 9.68 39.41 11.26
N LYS A 93 9.90 38.25 10.62
CA LYS A 93 8.84 37.36 10.16
C LYS A 93 9.37 35.94 10.02
N HIS A 94 8.65 34.99 10.58
CA HIS A 94 8.89 33.55 10.39
C HIS A 94 7.83 32.99 9.44
N VAL A 95 8.25 32.19 8.47
CA VAL A 95 7.36 31.45 7.56
C VAL A 95 7.73 29.98 7.61
N SER A 96 6.78 29.12 7.95
CA SER A 96 6.99 27.68 7.88
C SER A 96 5.74 26.93 7.44
N TRP A 97 5.93 25.83 6.74
CA TRP A 97 4.84 24.95 6.38
C TRP A 97 5.24 23.48 6.39
N ALA A 98 4.32 22.61 6.77
CA ALA A 98 4.51 21.17 6.77
C ALA A 98 3.30 20.49 6.11
N CYS A 99 3.58 19.59 5.16
CA CYS A 99 2.59 18.83 4.42
C CYS A 99 2.69 17.34 4.76
N TYR A 100 1.55 16.73 5.08
CA TYR A 100 1.42 15.31 5.38
C TYR A 100 0.44 14.67 4.40
N LYS A 101 0.88 13.63 3.70
CA LYS A 101 0.01 12.82 2.86
C LYS A 101 -0.29 11.48 3.51
N ILE A 102 -1.50 11.00 3.34
CA ILE A 102 -1.90 9.67 3.79
C ILE A 102 -2.92 9.09 2.81
N LYS A 103 -2.77 7.80 2.52
CA LYS A 103 -3.77 7.02 1.79
C LYS A 103 -4.69 6.37 2.80
N HIS A 104 -5.99 6.63 2.74
CA HIS A 104 -6.98 5.93 3.54
C HIS A 104 -7.69 4.90 2.66
N VAL A 105 -7.61 3.62 3.04
CA VAL A 105 -8.07 2.49 2.22
C VAL A 105 -9.22 1.79 2.94
N ARG A 106 -10.39 1.74 2.31
CA ARG A 106 -11.57 1.02 2.85
C ARG A 106 -11.61 -0.40 2.31
N ASP A 107 -11.35 -0.54 1.02
CA ASP A 107 -11.18 -1.82 0.33
C ASP A 107 -10.12 -1.65 -0.79
N PRO A 108 -9.64 -2.74 -1.43
CA PRO A 108 -8.58 -2.64 -2.43
C PRO A 108 -8.90 -1.82 -3.68
N HIS A 109 -10.17 -1.48 -3.91
CA HIS A 109 -10.62 -0.66 -5.04
C HIS A 109 -11.15 0.71 -4.59
N THR A 110 -11.56 0.87 -3.33
CA THR A 110 -12.06 2.12 -2.74
C THR A 110 -11.07 2.68 -1.74
N TYR A 111 -10.40 3.76 -2.15
CA TYR A 111 -9.46 4.50 -1.33
C TYR A 111 -9.52 5.99 -1.63
N GLU A 112 -9.09 6.78 -0.66
CA GLU A 112 -8.95 8.23 -0.79
C GLU A 112 -7.55 8.67 -0.35
N TRP A 113 -7.10 9.78 -0.92
CA TRP A 113 -5.85 10.42 -0.53
C TRP A 113 -6.17 11.72 0.20
N ILE A 114 -5.51 11.92 1.34
CA ILE A 114 -5.63 13.12 2.16
C ILE A 114 -4.27 13.79 2.18
N GLN A 115 -4.21 15.07 1.84
CA GLN A 115 -2.99 15.88 1.83
C GLN A 115 -3.19 17.10 2.73
N THR A 116 -2.97 16.91 4.03
CA THR A 116 -3.15 17.98 5.02
C THR A 116 -1.90 18.84 5.09
N THR A 117 -2.08 20.16 5.05
CA THR A 117 -0.96 21.10 5.16
C THR A 117 -1.23 22.16 6.22
N ALA A 118 -0.23 22.46 7.02
CA ALA A 118 -0.21 23.61 7.92
C ALA A 118 0.79 24.64 7.36
N PHE A 119 0.35 25.86 7.10
CA PHE A 119 1.21 26.99 6.73
C PHE A 119 1.09 28.06 7.80
N VAL A 120 2.22 28.51 8.32
CA VAL A 120 2.32 29.41 9.46
C VAL A 120 3.16 30.61 9.07
N THR A 121 2.59 31.78 9.24
CA THR A 121 3.33 33.04 9.28
C THR A 121 3.25 33.57 10.70
N TRP A 122 4.39 33.93 11.28
CA TRP A 122 4.47 34.45 12.65
C TRP A 122 5.34 35.70 12.71
N TYR A 123 4.90 36.70 13.47
CA TYR A 123 5.56 37.99 13.65
C TYR A 123 6.14 38.04 15.07
N PRO A 124 7.46 37.86 15.26
CA PRO A 124 8.06 37.65 16.57
C PRO A 124 7.87 38.80 17.56
N GLU A 125 7.88 40.05 17.07
CA GLU A 125 7.74 41.25 17.91
C GLU A 125 6.34 41.44 18.47
N THR A 126 5.32 41.19 17.64
CA THR A 126 3.90 41.38 18.00
C THR A 126 3.25 40.10 18.50
N GLN A 127 3.90 38.95 18.31
CA GLN A 127 3.37 37.61 18.55
C GLN A 127 2.09 37.29 17.75
N ILE A 128 1.84 38.04 16.68
CA ILE A 128 0.71 37.84 15.78
C ILE A 128 1.04 36.71 14.81
N GLN A 129 0.03 35.91 14.47
CA GLN A 129 0.18 34.76 13.58
C GLN A 129 -0.95 34.63 12.58
N VAL A 130 -0.61 34.19 11.37
CA VAL A 130 -1.54 33.83 10.31
C VAL A 130 -1.29 32.37 9.96
N VAL A 131 -2.27 31.52 10.23
CA VAL A 131 -2.14 30.07 10.10
C VAL A 131 -3.18 29.56 9.11
N PHE A 132 -2.74 28.88 8.06
CA PHE A 132 -3.61 28.16 7.15
C PHE A 132 -3.55 26.66 7.45
N ILE A 133 -4.72 26.05 7.59
CA ILE A 133 -4.89 24.60 7.65
C ILE A 133 -5.65 24.18 6.39
N VAL A 134 -4.96 23.48 5.50
CA VAL A 134 -5.48 23.11 4.18
C VAL A 134 -5.78 21.61 4.13
N ASP A 135 -6.95 21.26 3.61
CA ASP A 135 -7.37 19.87 3.34
C ASP A 135 -7.39 18.93 4.56
N HIS A 136 -7.48 19.47 5.78
CA HIS A 136 -7.64 18.64 6.97
C HIS A 136 -8.98 17.85 6.91
N PRO A 137 -9.00 16.56 7.33
CA PRO A 137 -10.20 15.73 7.28
C PRO A 137 -11.27 16.15 8.29
N GLU A 138 -10.86 16.50 9.52
CA GLU A 138 -11.78 16.98 10.56
C GLU A 138 -12.33 18.39 10.24
N PRO A 139 -13.58 18.69 10.63
CA PRO A 139 -14.19 19.99 10.38
C PRO A 139 -13.52 21.10 11.22
N PRO A 140 -13.50 22.35 10.72
CA PRO A 140 -12.86 23.49 11.40
C PRO A 140 -13.28 23.66 12.87
N SER A 141 -14.58 23.51 13.16
CA SER A 141 -15.13 23.68 14.52
C SER A 141 -14.57 22.67 15.52
N GLU A 142 -14.34 21.42 15.10
CA GLU A 142 -13.77 20.38 15.96
C GLU A 142 -12.28 20.58 16.18
N LEU A 143 -11.56 21.03 15.15
CA LEU A 143 -10.14 21.37 15.25
C LEU A 143 -9.90 22.55 16.18
N VAL A 144 -10.67 23.63 16.06
CA VAL A 144 -10.54 24.81 16.93
C VAL A 144 -10.75 24.45 18.40
N ALA A 145 -11.62 23.48 18.69
CA ALA A 145 -11.87 23.03 20.06
C ALA A 145 -10.67 22.31 20.72
N ILE A 146 -9.74 21.76 19.93
CA ILE A 146 -8.59 21.00 20.43
C ILE A 146 -7.24 21.73 20.29
N LEU A 147 -7.20 22.89 19.63
CA LEU A 147 -5.97 23.65 19.38
C LEU A 147 -5.52 24.43 20.64
N PRO A 148 -4.23 24.36 21.02
CA PRO A 148 -3.68 25.10 22.16
C PRO A 148 -3.55 26.58 21.82
N THR A 149 -4.52 27.38 22.25
CA THR A 149 -4.65 28.76 21.79
C THR A 149 -3.53 29.67 22.31
N THR A 150 -3.19 29.61 23.60
CA THR A 150 -2.22 30.54 24.22
C THR A 150 -0.76 30.17 24.03
N GLN A 151 -0.42 28.88 23.95
CA GLN A 151 0.97 28.42 23.78
C GLN A 151 1.52 28.67 22.38
N ALA A 152 0.63 28.79 21.39
CA ALA A 152 1.02 29.00 20.00
C ALA A 152 1.53 30.42 19.72
N ASP A 153 1.16 31.42 20.53
CA ASP A 153 1.52 32.82 20.30
C ASP A 153 3.03 33.08 20.45
N SER A 154 3.70 32.32 21.33
CA SER A 154 5.13 32.48 21.62
C SER A 154 6.04 31.58 20.79
N ASN A 155 5.49 30.61 20.04
CA ASN A 155 6.28 29.63 19.31
C ASN A 155 5.53 29.10 18.05
N PRO A 156 6.01 29.42 16.83
CA PRO A 156 5.33 29.03 15.58
C PRO A 156 5.29 27.52 15.36
N TYR A 157 6.25 26.77 15.92
CA TYR A 157 6.33 25.31 15.77
C TYR A 157 5.27 24.54 16.56
N VAL A 158 4.50 25.22 17.43
CA VAL A 158 3.40 24.60 18.17
C VAL A 158 2.30 24.14 17.20
N TRP A 159 2.02 24.90 16.14
CA TRP A 159 1.04 24.50 15.12
C TRP A 159 1.43 23.19 14.44
N HIS A 160 2.70 23.06 14.06
CA HIS A 160 3.21 21.83 13.46
C HIS A 160 3.10 20.64 14.42
N ALA A 161 3.37 20.84 15.71
CA ALA A 161 3.20 19.78 16.71
C ALA A 161 1.73 19.34 16.86
N VAL A 162 0.78 20.27 16.76
CA VAL A 162 -0.65 19.98 16.91
C VAL A 162 -1.20 19.30 15.66
N ILE A 163 -0.90 19.82 14.48
CA ILE A 163 -1.32 19.18 13.21
C ILE A 163 -0.66 17.81 13.05
N ALA A 164 0.59 17.64 13.45
CA ALA A 164 1.20 16.31 13.52
C ALA A 164 0.42 15.37 14.47
N THR A 165 -0.14 15.89 15.57
CA THR A 165 -0.94 15.08 16.51
C THR A 165 -2.21 14.56 15.85
N THR A 166 -2.95 15.41 15.14
CA THR A 166 -4.17 15.01 14.44
C THR A 166 -3.85 14.04 13.31
N MET A 167 -2.80 14.32 12.53
CA MET A 167 -2.36 13.46 11.43
C MET A 167 -1.87 12.09 11.89
N ILE A 168 -1.24 11.97 13.06
CA ILE A 168 -0.90 10.66 13.65
C ILE A 168 -2.17 9.82 13.85
N GLY A 169 -3.29 10.42 14.29
CA GLY A 169 -4.57 9.71 14.44
C GLY A 169 -5.11 9.22 13.09
N VAL A 170 -5.05 10.06 12.06
CA VAL A 170 -5.46 9.70 10.69
C VAL A 170 -4.60 8.56 10.14
N CYS A 171 -3.28 8.62 10.36
CA CYS A 171 -2.35 7.58 9.95
C CYS A 171 -2.57 6.25 10.71
N ASP A 172 -2.83 6.29 12.02
CA ASP A 172 -3.13 5.08 12.81
C ASP A 172 -4.43 4.42 12.32
N ASN A 173 -5.48 5.21 12.05
CA ASN A 173 -6.73 4.71 11.48
C ASN A 173 -6.52 4.06 10.11
N SER A 174 -5.74 4.68 9.23
CA SER A 174 -5.40 4.09 7.93
C SER A 174 -4.62 2.78 8.07
N PHE A 175 -3.61 2.75 8.97
CA PHE A 175 -2.83 1.55 9.25
C PHE A 175 -3.73 0.40 9.72
N TRP A 176 -4.66 0.65 10.64
CA TRP A 176 -5.56 -0.39 11.14
C TRP A 176 -6.48 -0.94 10.05
N ALA A 177 -7.00 -0.08 9.17
CA ALA A 177 -7.80 -0.50 8.03
C ALA A 177 -7.00 -1.43 7.10
N LEU A 178 -5.77 -1.07 6.76
CA LEU A 178 -4.88 -1.93 5.95
C LEU A 178 -4.56 -3.25 6.65
N ARG A 179 -4.26 -3.21 7.95
CA ARG A 179 -4.00 -4.42 8.74
C ARG A 179 -5.22 -5.35 8.73
N ASP A 180 -6.44 -4.80 8.83
CA ASP A 180 -7.66 -5.61 8.81
C ASP A 180 -7.92 -6.26 7.45
N LEU A 181 -7.60 -5.58 6.35
CA LEU A 181 -7.61 -6.20 5.01
C LEU A 181 -6.65 -7.39 4.96
N VAL A 182 -5.39 -7.20 5.35
CA VAL A 182 -4.39 -8.30 5.40
C VAL A 182 -4.87 -9.44 6.30
N ARG A 183 -5.39 -9.12 7.50
CA ARG A 183 -5.86 -10.12 8.46
C ARG A 183 -7.06 -10.92 7.93
N THR A 184 -7.95 -10.27 7.19
CA THR A 184 -9.09 -10.94 6.55
C THR A 184 -8.59 -11.97 5.54
N THR A 185 -7.60 -11.61 4.72
CA THR A 185 -6.99 -12.53 3.76
C THR A 185 -6.25 -13.67 4.45
N GLU A 186 -5.46 -13.38 5.50
CA GLU A 186 -4.77 -14.40 6.32
C GLU A 186 -5.75 -15.46 6.86
N LYS A 187 -6.92 -15.04 7.34
CA LYS A 187 -7.96 -15.96 7.87
C LYS A 187 -8.65 -16.78 6.78
N SER A 188 -8.87 -16.21 5.59
CA SER A 188 -9.55 -16.91 4.49
C SER A 188 -8.76 -18.10 3.93
N ARG A 189 -7.43 -18.08 4.12
CA ARG A 189 -6.47 -19.06 3.59
C ARG A 189 -6.49 -20.43 4.28
N VAL A 190 -7.22 -20.60 5.39
CA VAL A 190 -7.28 -21.88 6.11
C VAL A 190 -7.86 -23.00 5.23
N ASP A 191 -8.69 -22.66 4.26
CA ASP A 191 -9.22 -23.60 3.27
C ASP A 191 -8.45 -23.50 1.95
N VAL A 192 -7.66 -24.51 1.60
CA VAL A 192 -6.87 -24.53 0.35
C VAL A 192 -7.76 -24.51 -0.90
N ASN A 193 -9.04 -24.89 -0.77
CA ASN A 193 -10.01 -24.81 -1.86
C ASN A 193 -10.57 -23.40 -2.06
N SER A 194 -10.33 -22.47 -1.12
CA SER A 194 -10.77 -21.08 -1.21
C SER A 194 -9.83 -20.17 -2.01
N LEU A 195 -8.67 -20.69 -2.44
CA LEU A 195 -7.70 -20.00 -3.30
C LEU A 195 -8.25 -19.87 -4.73
N THR A 196 -9.21 -18.98 -4.91
CA THR A 196 -9.75 -18.61 -6.22
C THR A 196 -8.69 -17.88 -7.06
N PRO A 197 -8.84 -17.83 -8.40
CA PRO A 197 -7.92 -17.06 -9.25
C PRO A 197 -7.72 -15.59 -8.81
N ASP A 198 -8.75 -14.99 -8.21
CA ASP A 198 -8.75 -13.59 -7.77
C ASP A 198 -8.03 -13.36 -6.43
N PHE A 199 -7.70 -14.42 -5.69
CA PHE A 199 -7.04 -14.34 -4.39
C PHE A 199 -5.69 -13.60 -4.46
N PHE A 200 -4.84 -13.95 -5.43
CA PHE A 200 -3.51 -13.35 -5.57
C PHE A 200 -3.54 -11.90 -6.07
N PRO A 201 -4.31 -11.55 -7.12
CA PRO A 201 -4.52 -10.15 -7.50
C PRO A 201 -4.96 -9.28 -6.33
N HIS A 202 -5.93 -9.74 -5.54
CA HIS A 202 -6.43 -9.00 -4.37
C HIS A 202 -5.33 -8.82 -3.31
N LEU A 203 -4.56 -9.86 -3.01
CA LEU A 203 -3.45 -9.80 -2.07
C LEU A 203 -2.33 -8.85 -2.54
N HIS A 204 -2.06 -8.83 -3.84
CA HIS A 204 -1.12 -7.89 -4.47
C HIS A 204 -1.62 -6.44 -4.44
N ASP A 205 -2.92 -6.21 -4.64
CA ASP A 205 -3.50 -4.86 -4.52
C ASP A 205 -3.35 -4.35 -3.08
N ILE A 206 -3.66 -5.17 -2.07
CA ILE A 206 -3.40 -4.83 -0.65
C ILE A 206 -1.92 -4.50 -0.44
N ALA A 207 -1.00 -5.28 -1.02
CA ALA A 207 0.44 -5.01 -0.91
C ALA A 207 0.82 -3.65 -1.49
N ARG A 208 0.26 -3.28 -2.64
CA ARG A 208 0.42 -1.95 -3.23
C ARG A 208 -0.02 -0.84 -2.28
N HIS A 209 -1.12 -1.03 -1.55
CA HIS A 209 -1.57 -0.06 -0.55
C HIS A 209 -0.64 0.05 0.66
N VAL A 210 -0.12 -1.07 1.16
CA VAL A 210 0.85 -1.09 2.26
C VAL A 210 2.17 -0.41 1.86
N PHE A 211 2.62 -0.56 0.62
CA PHE A 211 3.80 0.16 0.12
C PHE A 211 3.61 1.69 0.13
N HIS A 212 2.47 2.18 -0.38
CA HIS A 212 2.16 3.61 -0.31
C HIS A 212 2.08 4.12 1.14
N SER A 213 1.53 3.32 2.06
CA SER A 213 1.51 3.65 3.49
C SER A 213 2.94 3.79 4.06
N ASN A 214 3.84 2.86 3.73
CA ASN A 214 5.25 2.95 4.15
C ASN A 214 5.93 4.21 3.64
N GLU A 215 5.76 4.51 2.34
CA GLU A 215 6.33 5.70 1.69
C GLU A 215 5.87 6.98 2.38
N THR A 216 4.56 7.15 2.56
CA THR A 216 4.00 8.36 3.21
C THR A 216 4.41 8.49 4.67
N LEU A 217 4.48 7.39 5.43
CA LEU A 217 4.92 7.40 6.82
C LEU A 217 6.41 7.72 6.96
N GLU A 218 7.24 7.29 6.00
CA GLU A 218 8.65 7.64 5.95
C GLU A 218 8.86 9.14 5.72
N VAL A 219 8.13 9.73 4.76
CA VAL A 219 8.16 11.17 4.51
C VAL A 219 7.64 11.96 5.72
N ALA A 220 6.56 11.49 6.38
CA ALA A 220 6.01 12.15 7.56
C ALA A 220 6.97 12.11 8.77
N GLU A 221 7.65 10.97 9.00
CA GLU A 221 8.68 10.88 10.04
C GLU A 221 9.85 11.83 9.77
N HIS A 222 10.36 11.84 8.53
CA HIS A 222 11.47 12.70 8.14
C HIS A 222 11.09 14.19 8.25
N THR A 223 9.89 14.57 7.80
CA THR A 223 9.32 15.91 7.98
C THR A 223 9.34 16.34 9.45
N MET A 224 8.97 15.44 10.37
CA MET A 224 9.03 15.72 11.80
C MET A 224 10.45 15.82 12.36
N GLN A 225 11.41 15.05 11.83
CA GLN A 225 12.81 15.16 12.23
C GLN A 225 13.40 16.52 11.80
N CYS A 226 13.16 16.94 10.56
CA CYS A 226 13.58 18.26 10.10
C CYS A 226 12.91 19.40 10.89
N LEU A 227 11.63 19.28 11.24
CA LEU A 227 10.96 20.26 12.12
C LEU A 227 11.64 20.38 13.50
N VAL A 228 12.10 19.27 14.07
CA VAL A 228 12.85 19.28 15.34
C VAL A 228 14.17 20.02 15.17
N GLU A 229 14.89 19.76 14.07
CA GLU A 229 16.16 20.42 13.76
C GLU A 229 15.99 21.93 13.54
N GLU A 230 14.98 22.34 12.76
CA GLU A 230 14.64 23.74 12.53
C GLU A 230 14.23 24.47 13.81
N GLN A 231 13.45 23.81 14.69
CA GLN A 231 13.12 24.40 15.99
C GLN A 231 14.38 24.57 16.87
N VAL A 232 15.35 23.65 16.77
CA VAL A 232 16.61 23.75 17.51
C VAL A 232 17.47 24.89 16.97
N ARG A 233 17.60 25.01 15.64
CA ARG A 233 18.32 26.10 14.97
C ARG A 233 17.73 27.46 15.35
N SER A 234 16.41 27.60 15.26
CA SER A 234 15.70 28.87 15.54
C SER A 234 15.74 29.31 17.00
N TYR A 235 16.10 28.44 17.94
CA TYR A 235 16.19 28.80 19.36
C TYR A 235 17.18 29.95 19.63
N GLU A 236 18.27 30.05 18.85
CA GLU A 236 19.27 31.11 19.00
C GLU A 236 18.81 32.45 18.41
N LEU A 237 17.95 32.42 17.39
CA LEU A 237 17.42 33.61 16.70
C LEU A 237 16.41 34.40 17.55
N TYR A 238 15.75 33.74 18.49
CA TYR A 238 14.67 34.31 19.28
C TYR A 238 15.03 34.44 20.77
N PRO A 239 15.91 35.37 21.19
CA PRO A 239 16.41 35.44 22.57
C PRO A 239 15.34 35.85 23.59
N ASN A 240 14.28 36.53 23.16
CA ASN A 240 13.23 37.09 24.02
C ASN A 240 12.08 36.12 24.31
N VAL A 241 12.07 34.93 23.70
CA VAL A 241 10.99 33.96 23.89
C VAL A 241 11.17 33.17 25.19
N ASN A 242 10.06 32.64 25.71
CA ASN A 242 10.09 31.79 26.90
C ASN A 242 10.81 30.46 26.58
N LYS A 243 12.05 30.33 27.06
CA LYS A 243 12.89 29.14 26.86
C LYS A 243 12.24 27.84 27.36
N GLY A 244 11.45 27.91 28.43
CA GLY A 244 10.73 26.76 28.98
C GLY A 244 9.66 26.25 28.02
N GLU A 245 8.84 27.15 27.47
CA GLU A 245 7.82 26.82 26.46
C GLU A 245 8.45 26.30 25.17
N TRP A 246 9.56 26.91 24.74
CA TRP A 246 10.31 26.45 23.57
C TRP A 246 10.82 25.02 23.75
N LEU A 247 11.46 24.73 24.89
CA LEU A 247 11.96 23.39 25.19
C LEU A 247 10.80 22.38 25.31
N GLN A 248 9.66 22.79 25.88
CA GLN A 248 8.48 21.93 25.95
C GLN A 248 7.95 21.60 24.55
N ASN A 249 7.91 22.56 23.63
CA ASN A 249 7.50 22.28 22.25
C ASN A 249 8.47 21.33 21.54
N LYS A 250 9.78 21.49 21.77
CA LYS A 250 10.79 20.56 21.22
C LYS A 250 10.52 19.13 21.67
N ARG A 251 10.16 18.92 22.95
CA ARG A 251 9.78 17.60 23.49
C ARG A 251 8.50 17.08 22.84
N ASN A 252 7.54 17.96 22.55
CA ASN A 252 6.31 17.59 21.85
C ASN A 252 6.61 17.13 20.41
N LEU A 253 7.40 17.88 19.64
CA LEU A 253 7.81 17.50 18.28
C LEU A 253 8.57 16.16 18.28
N LEU A 254 9.55 15.99 19.17
CA LEU A 254 10.29 14.72 19.32
C LEU A 254 9.35 13.53 19.62
N ARG A 255 8.35 13.74 20.46
CA ARG A 255 7.33 12.72 20.74
C ARG A 255 6.52 12.40 19.48
N ARG A 256 6.16 13.39 18.67
CA ARG A 256 5.43 13.15 17.40
C ARG A 256 6.29 12.44 16.36
N ALA A 257 7.56 12.82 16.23
CA ALA A 257 8.53 12.08 15.40
C ALA A 257 8.61 10.61 15.82
N LYS A 258 8.70 10.33 17.13
CA LYS A 258 8.71 8.94 17.64
C LYS A 258 7.41 8.18 17.36
N ASN A 259 6.27 8.86 17.38
CA ASN A 259 4.98 8.25 17.05
C ASN A 259 4.89 7.86 15.57
N PHE A 260 5.26 8.76 14.65
CA PHE A 260 5.34 8.44 13.22
C PHE A 260 6.33 7.30 12.96
N HIS A 261 7.51 7.33 13.59
CA HIS A 261 8.45 6.22 13.52
C HIS A 261 7.81 4.90 13.95
N SER A 262 7.07 4.90 15.06
CA SER A 262 6.41 3.69 15.58
C SER A 262 5.35 3.16 14.60
N LEU A 263 4.57 4.04 13.97
CA LEU A 263 3.63 3.68 12.91
C LEU A 263 4.35 3.15 11.67
N LYS A 264 5.45 3.78 11.25
CA LYS A 264 6.29 3.32 10.13
C LYS A 264 6.79 1.90 10.35
N ILE A 265 7.34 1.61 11.52
CA ILE A 265 7.83 0.26 11.85
C ILE A 265 6.69 -0.77 11.85
N ARG A 266 5.51 -0.42 12.35
CA ARG A 266 4.32 -1.31 12.27
C ARG A 266 3.90 -1.58 10.82
N SER A 267 3.85 -0.54 9.99
CA SER A 267 3.50 -0.65 8.57
C SER A 267 4.53 -1.49 7.79
N ARG A 268 5.83 -1.33 8.09
CA ARG A 268 6.89 -2.18 7.54
C ARG A 268 6.75 -3.64 7.94
N SER A 269 6.49 -3.92 9.22
CA SER A 269 6.24 -5.30 9.69
C SER A 269 5.01 -5.92 9.03
N LEU A 270 3.95 -5.14 8.81
CA LEU A 270 2.78 -5.58 8.05
C LEU A 270 3.14 -5.95 6.60
N SER A 271 3.99 -5.14 5.95
CA SER A 271 4.50 -5.40 4.60
C SER A 271 5.31 -6.70 4.52
N GLU A 272 6.20 -6.93 5.47
CA GLU A 272 7.02 -8.15 5.54
C GLU A 272 6.15 -9.39 5.76
N ARG A 273 5.17 -9.29 6.67
CA ARG A 273 4.19 -10.35 6.90
C ARG A 273 3.38 -10.66 5.65
N LEU A 274 2.88 -9.63 4.97
CA LEU A 274 2.13 -9.77 3.73
C LEU A 274 2.98 -10.40 2.61
N HIS A 275 4.26 -10.05 2.51
CA HIS A 275 5.17 -10.68 1.54
C HIS A 275 5.37 -12.17 1.82
N ASN A 276 5.55 -12.54 3.10
CA ASN A 276 5.64 -13.94 3.50
C ASN A 276 4.34 -14.72 3.17
N GLU A 277 3.18 -14.08 3.37
CA GLU A 277 1.88 -14.64 3.03
C GLU A 277 1.71 -14.89 1.52
N ILE A 278 2.13 -13.93 0.69
CA ILE A 278 2.14 -14.07 -0.78
C ILE A 278 3.00 -15.26 -1.20
N ASN A 279 4.24 -15.35 -0.68
CA ASN A 279 5.16 -16.46 -1.00
C ASN A 279 4.60 -17.81 -0.57
N LEU A 280 4.00 -17.89 0.61
CA LEU A 280 3.34 -19.10 1.07
C LEU A 280 2.17 -19.50 0.16
N GLY A 281 1.33 -18.54 -0.24
CA GLY A 281 0.25 -18.77 -1.19
C GLY A 281 0.75 -19.36 -2.51
N PHE A 282 1.81 -18.78 -3.09
CA PHE A 282 2.43 -19.28 -4.32
C PHE A 282 2.97 -20.71 -4.18
N ASN A 283 3.60 -21.03 -3.05
CA ASN A 283 4.13 -22.36 -2.77
C ASN A 283 3.01 -23.42 -2.68
N LEU A 284 1.90 -23.09 -2.01
CA LEU A 284 0.75 -23.99 -1.88
C LEU A 284 0.11 -24.29 -3.23
N VAL A 285 -0.09 -23.26 -4.07
CA VAL A 285 -0.64 -23.43 -5.42
C VAL A 285 0.30 -24.23 -6.31
N SER A 286 1.61 -23.96 -6.23
CA SER A 286 2.62 -24.72 -6.98
C SER A 286 2.65 -26.20 -6.57
N GLN A 287 2.52 -26.48 -5.27
CA GLN A 287 2.43 -27.85 -4.76
C GLN A 287 1.18 -28.57 -5.27
N ARG A 288 0.03 -27.88 -5.29
CA ARG A 288 -1.23 -28.41 -5.85
C ARG A 288 -1.09 -28.72 -7.34
N PHE A 289 -0.58 -27.79 -8.13
CA PHE A 289 -0.31 -28.04 -9.55
C PHE A 289 0.68 -29.20 -9.76
N GLY A 290 1.70 -29.33 -8.91
CA GLY A 290 2.60 -30.48 -8.94
C GLY A 290 1.90 -31.81 -8.63
N HIS A 291 0.97 -31.81 -7.68
CA HIS A 291 0.15 -32.98 -7.35
C HIS A 291 -0.82 -33.34 -8.49
N ASP A 292 -1.50 -32.35 -9.06
CA ASP A 292 -2.44 -32.53 -10.16
C ASP A 292 -1.73 -32.95 -11.46
N ALA A 293 -0.54 -32.41 -11.73
CA ALA A 293 0.31 -32.87 -12.84
C ALA A 293 0.80 -34.31 -12.63
N LYS A 294 1.08 -34.71 -11.38
CA LYS A 294 1.45 -36.10 -11.04
C LYS A 294 0.27 -37.05 -11.21
N SER A 295 -0.93 -36.65 -10.81
CA SER A 295 -2.15 -37.46 -11.00
C SER A 295 -2.50 -37.56 -12.49
N ASP A 296 -2.38 -36.46 -13.24
CA ASP A 296 -2.55 -36.45 -14.70
C ASP A 296 -1.52 -37.35 -15.40
N SER A 297 -0.26 -37.32 -14.98
CA SER A 297 0.77 -38.25 -15.46
C SER A 297 0.42 -39.71 -15.17
N ALA A 298 -0.19 -40.00 -14.01
CA ALA A 298 -0.66 -41.35 -13.69
C ALA A 298 -1.85 -41.77 -14.57
N MET A 299 -2.78 -40.86 -14.86
CA MET A 299 -3.88 -41.11 -15.81
C MET A 299 -3.35 -41.37 -17.22
N MET A 300 -2.40 -40.56 -17.71
CA MET A 300 -1.74 -40.76 -19.00
C MET A 300 -1.04 -42.13 -19.06
N ARG A 301 -0.39 -42.55 -17.98
CA ARG A 301 0.22 -43.89 -17.90
C ARG A 301 -0.84 -45.00 -18.03
N THR A 302 -1.98 -44.86 -17.36
CA THR A 302 -3.07 -45.84 -17.47
C THR A 302 -3.61 -45.91 -18.90
N VAL A 303 -3.87 -44.77 -19.55
CA VAL A 303 -4.33 -44.73 -20.95
C VAL A 303 -3.32 -45.40 -21.87
N ALA A 304 -2.02 -45.13 -21.69
CA ALA A 304 -0.97 -45.78 -22.49
C ALA A 304 -0.96 -47.30 -22.30
N ILE A 305 -1.10 -47.79 -21.06
CA ILE A 305 -1.17 -49.23 -20.76
C ILE A 305 -2.38 -49.86 -21.45
N VAL A 306 -3.55 -49.24 -21.34
CA VAL A 306 -4.77 -49.70 -22.02
C VAL A 306 -4.54 -49.79 -23.53
N SER A 307 -4.01 -48.74 -24.15
CA SER A 307 -3.70 -48.73 -25.59
C SER A 307 -2.72 -49.82 -26.01
N MET A 308 -1.68 -50.09 -25.22
CA MET A 308 -0.70 -51.16 -25.52
C MET A 308 -1.31 -52.57 -25.48
N VAL A 309 -2.38 -52.77 -24.71
CA VAL A 309 -3.13 -54.04 -24.67
C VAL A 309 -4.09 -54.18 -25.85
N TYR A 310 -4.81 -53.11 -26.21
CA TYR A 310 -5.83 -53.16 -27.28
C TYR A 310 -5.25 -53.13 -28.70
N LEU A 311 -4.12 -52.42 -28.91
CA LEU A 311 -3.58 -52.17 -30.24
C LEU A 311 -3.13 -53.45 -30.99
N PRO A 312 -2.42 -54.42 -30.36
CA PRO A 312 -2.06 -55.68 -31.00
C PRO A 312 -3.29 -56.51 -31.42
N GLY A 313 -4.29 -56.62 -30.55
CA GLY A 313 -5.52 -57.36 -30.84
C GLY A 313 -6.32 -56.74 -31.97
N THR A 314 -6.44 -55.41 -31.98
CA THR A 314 -7.12 -54.67 -33.06
C THR A 314 -6.40 -54.85 -34.41
N PHE A 315 -5.06 -54.83 -34.41
CA PHE A 315 -4.26 -55.03 -35.62
C PHE A 315 -4.41 -56.44 -36.21
N VAL A 316 -4.30 -57.49 -35.38
CA VAL A 316 -4.48 -58.88 -35.81
C VAL A 316 -5.92 -59.14 -36.24
N SER A 317 -6.90 -58.60 -35.52
CA SER A 317 -8.32 -58.66 -35.89
C SER A 317 -8.58 -57.99 -37.24
N GLY A 318 -7.97 -56.85 -37.55
CA GLY A 318 -8.09 -56.20 -38.87
C GLY A 318 -7.46 -57.02 -40.00
N LEU A 319 -6.31 -57.67 -39.77
CA LEU A 319 -5.62 -58.48 -40.77
C LEU A 319 -6.37 -59.77 -41.14
N PHE A 320 -7.03 -60.40 -40.17
CA PHE A 320 -7.64 -61.71 -40.35
C PHE A 320 -9.18 -61.72 -40.20
N GLY A 321 -9.80 -60.58 -39.87
CA GLY A 321 -11.20 -60.49 -39.47
C GLY A 321 -12.18 -61.07 -40.48
N THR A 322 -11.92 -60.94 -41.77
CA THR A 322 -12.76 -61.51 -42.85
C THR A 322 -12.43 -62.97 -43.18
N ASN A 323 -11.30 -63.51 -42.70
CA ASN A 323 -10.82 -64.86 -43.04
C ASN A 323 -11.18 -65.92 -41.98
N PHE A 324 -11.74 -65.51 -40.83
CA PHE A 324 -12.08 -66.41 -39.72
C PHE A 324 -13.57 -66.75 -39.59
N PHE A 325 -14.44 -66.08 -40.36
CA PHE A 325 -15.87 -66.35 -40.40
C PHE A 325 -16.25 -66.89 -41.77
N ASP A 326 -16.87 -68.07 -41.78
CA ASP A 326 -17.37 -68.72 -42.99
C ASP A 326 -18.90 -68.80 -42.93
N TYR A 327 -19.57 -68.75 -44.07
CA TYR A 327 -21.04 -68.81 -44.14
C TYR A 327 -21.48 -70.17 -44.66
N ASP A 328 -21.93 -71.03 -43.75
CA ASP A 328 -22.47 -72.35 -44.10
C ASP A 328 -23.99 -72.38 -43.86
N ASN A 329 -24.75 -72.67 -44.93
CA ASN A 329 -26.22 -72.80 -44.91
C ASN A 329 -27.00 -71.66 -44.20
N GLY A 330 -26.57 -70.41 -44.38
CA GLY A 330 -27.25 -69.23 -43.80
C GLY A 330 -26.95 -68.97 -42.32
N HIS A 331 -26.05 -69.76 -41.72
CA HIS A 331 -25.52 -69.54 -40.38
C HIS A 331 -24.04 -69.17 -40.44
N GLU A 332 -23.64 -68.16 -39.67
CA GLU A 332 -22.23 -67.76 -39.54
C GLU A 332 -21.49 -68.80 -38.68
N VAL A 333 -20.54 -69.52 -39.27
CA VAL A 333 -19.76 -70.57 -38.60
C VAL A 333 -18.32 -70.10 -38.44
N MET A 334 -17.78 -70.21 -37.22
CA MET A 334 -16.40 -69.82 -36.92
C MET A 334 -15.43 -70.88 -37.45
N THR A 335 -14.44 -70.47 -38.26
CA THR A 335 -13.45 -71.37 -38.86
C THR A 335 -12.56 -72.01 -37.79
N SER A 336 -12.15 -73.28 -37.98
CA SER A 336 -11.27 -74.02 -37.07
C SER A 336 -9.90 -73.36 -36.84
N SER A 337 -9.49 -72.44 -37.71
CA SER A 337 -8.26 -71.65 -37.63
C SER A 337 -8.31 -70.45 -36.68
N PHE A 338 -9.45 -70.17 -36.03
CA PHE A 338 -9.58 -69.05 -35.09
C PHE A 338 -8.57 -69.10 -33.93
N TRP A 339 -8.04 -70.28 -33.59
CA TRP A 339 -6.98 -70.41 -32.58
C TRP A 339 -5.72 -69.59 -32.93
N ILE A 340 -5.44 -69.37 -34.22
CA ILE A 340 -4.29 -68.60 -34.73
C ILE A 340 -4.36 -67.13 -34.28
N TYR A 341 -5.57 -66.56 -34.15
CA TYR A 341 -5.75 -65.21 -33.61
C TYR A 341 -5.12 -65.09 -32.22
N TRP A 342 -5.42 -66.03 -31.32
CA TRP A 342 -4.88 -66.06 -29.96
C TRP A 342 -3.38 -66.40 -29.95
N ALA A 343 -2.94 -67.29 -30.84
CA ALA A 343 -1.54 -67.68 -30.97
C ALA A 343 -0.62 -66.52 -31.37
N ILE A 344 -1.11 -65.54 -32.13
CA ILE A 344 -0.34 -64.37 -32.57
C ILE A 344 -0.55 -63.18 -31.62
N THR A 345 -1.79 -62.93 -31.20
CA THR A 345 -2.14 -61.75 -30.39
C THR A 345 -1.49 -61.78 -29.02
N ILE A 346 -1.50 -62.92 -28.32
CA ILE A 346 -0.95 -63.01 -26.96
C ILE A 346 0.57 -62.73 -26.95
N PRO A 347 1.41 -63.39 -27.78
CA PRO A 347 2.83 -63.07 -27.84
C PRO A 347 3.12 -61.62 -28.23
N LEU A 348 2.36 -61.07 -29.18
CA LEU A 348 2.57 -59.69 -29.64
C LEU A 348 2.29 -58.68 -28.53
N THR A 349 1.22 -58.87 -27.75
CA THR A 349 0.91 -58.04 -26.57
C THR A 349 1.94 -58.20 -25.45
N LEU A 350 2.46 -59.42 -25.24
CA LEU A 350 3.52 -59.65 -24.26
C LEU A 350 4.83 -58.96 -24.67
N ILE A 351 5.19 -59.01 -25.95
CA ILE A 351 6.38 -58.33 -26.48
C ILE A 351 6.24 -56.81 -26.34
N THR A 352 5.11 -56.22 -26.73
CA THR A 352 4.91 -54.77 -26.64
C THR A 352 4.97 -54.28 -25.20
N MET A 353 4.33 -54.99 -24.27
CA MET A 353 4.40 -54.71 -22.84
C MET A 353 5.81 -54.90 -22.27
N PHE A 354 6.53 -55.94 -22.69
CA PHE A 354 7.90 -56.21 -22.26
C PHE A 354 8.86 -55.11 -22.71
N VAL A 355 8.79 -54.66 -23.96
CA VAL A 355 9.61 -53.56 -24.48
C VAL A 355 9.35 -52.26 -23.69
N TRP A 356 8.08 -51.93 -23.43
CA TRP A 356 7.72 -50.75 -22.64
C TRP A 356 8.21 -50.85 -21.19
N ALA A 357 8.02 -52.00 -20.55
CA ALA A 357 8.48 -52.24 -19.19
C ALA A 357 10.01 -52.15 -19.10
N CYS A 358 10.74 -52.79 -20.01
CA CYS A 358 12.19 -52.65 -20.10
C CYS A 358 12.60 -51.18 -20.26
N TRP A 359 11.95 -50.40 -21.13
CA TRP A 359 12.28 -48.98 -21.33
C TRP A 359 12.00 -48.11 -20.10
N HIS A 360 10.90 -48.36 -19.38
CA HIS A 360 10.51 -47.56 -18.22
C HIS A 360 11.22 -47.98 -16.92
N TYR A 361 11.58 -49.25 -16.77
CA TYR A 361 12.25 -49.78 -15.57
C TYR A 361 13.77 -49.87 -15.70
N TYR A 362 14.35 -49.84 -16.91
CA TYR A 362 15.78 -49.60 -17.02
C TYR A 362 16.05 -48.15 -16.56
N PRO A 363 16.87 -47.93 -15.53
CA PRO A 363 17.30 -46.58 -15.20
C PRO A 363 18.03 -46.03 -16.42
N ARG A 364 17.41 -45.07 -17.11
CA ARG A 364 18.12 -44.20 -18.06
C ARG A 364 19.26 -43.57 -17.26
N LYS A 365 20.45 -44.16 -17.35
CA LYS A 365 21.71 -43.50 -16.98
C LYS A 365 21.90 -42.34 -17.96
N ARG A 366 21.17 -41.25 -17.75
CA ARG A 366 21.34 -40.03 -18.52
C ARG A 366 21.46 -38.85 -17.56
N VAL A 367 22.71 -38.35 -17.53
CA VAL A 367 23.12 -36.99 -17.19
C VAL A 367 23.22 -36.62 -15.71
N VAL A 368 23.93 -37.43 -14.91
CA VAL A 368 24.60 -36.92 -13.68
C VAL A 368 26.05 -36.50 -13.98
N ALA A 369 26.58 -36.84 -15.16
CA ALA A 369 27.94 -36.46 -15.57
C ALA A 369 28.09 -34.95 -15.86
N ASP A 370 27.04 -34.29 -16.36
CA ASP A 370 27.12 -32.88 -16.78
C ASP A 370 27.02 -31.88 -15.61
N GLN A 371 26.37 -32.27 -14.49
CA GLN A 371 26.33 -31.43 -13.28
C GLN A 371 27.62 -31.49 -12.45
N ARG A 372 28.35 -32.62 -12.46
CA ARG A 372 29.66 -32.71 -11.80
C ARG A 372 30.72 -31.85 -12.51
N GLN A 373 30.65 -31.75 -13.84
CA GLN A 373 31.61 -30.97 -14.63
C GLN A 373 31.35 -29.45 -14.53
N ARG A 374 30.10 -29.02 -14.31
CA ARG A 374 29.77 -27.61 -13.99
C ARG A 374 30.18 -27.20 -12.57
N MET A 375 30.13 -28.11 -11.60
CA MET A 375 30.64 -27.81 -10.25
C MET A 375 32.17 -27.76 -10.19
N SER A 376 32.88 -28.60 -10.94
CA SER A 376 34.35 -28.55 -10.97
C SER A 376 34.88 -27.27 -11.63
N THR A 377 34.25 -26.81 -12.70
CA THR A 377 34.62 -25.54 -13.38
C THR A 377 34.32 -24.30 -12.53
N PHE A 378 33.30 -24.33 -11.67
CA PHE A 378 33.03 -23.23 -10.74
C PHE A 378 34.01 -23.18 -9.56
N VAL A 379 34.52 -24.34 -9.13
CA VAL A 379 35.50 -24.44 -8.03
C VAL A 379 36.92 -24.12 -8.51
N GLU A 380 37.28 -24.45 -9.76
CA GLU A 380 38.58 -24.06 -10.35
C GLU A 380 38.64 -22.59 -10.79
N GLY A 381 37.49 -21.92 -10.98
CA GLY A 381 37.42 -20.50 -11.37
C GLY A 381 37.50 -19.48 -10.22
N GLN A 382 37.68 -19.93 -8.97
CA GLN A 382 37.78 -19.07 -7.78
C GLN A 382 39.13 -19.18 -7.03
N VAL A 383 40.20 -19.65 -7.70
CA VAL A 383 41.57 -19.63 -7.15
C VAL A 383 42.37 -18.51 -7.77
#